data_AF-A0A8F5BQY5-F1
#
_entry.id   AF-A0A8F5BQY5-F1
#
_cell.length_a   1.000
_cell.length_b   1.000
_cell.length_c   1.000
_cell.angle_alpha   90.00
_cell.angle_beta   90.00
_cell.angle_gamma   90.00
#
_symmetry.space_group_name_H-M   'P 1'
#
loop_
_entity.id
_entity.type
_entity.pdbx_description
1 polymer ?
#
loop_
_entity_poly.entity_id
_entity_poly.type
_entity_poly.pdbx_seq_one_letter_code
_entity_poly.pdbx_strand_id
1 'polypeptide(L)'
;MAREKVYGKLKEEIKPLADSDQQLAREKLLNIKGIGMKEASHFLRNVGYFDLAIIDRHLIDFMKRIGAIGETNVKHLSKSRYVSLESVLKSIALNLNISVGILDLFIWYKETNTIVK
;
A
#
# COMPACT_ATOMS: atom_id res chain seq x y z
N MET A 1 12.57 18.23 -12.21
CA MET A 1 13.97 18.59 -11.83
C MET A 1 14.31 18.36 -10.35
N ALA A 2 13.89 19.19 -9.38
CA ALA A 2 14.27 18.98 -7.96
C ALA A 2 13.58 17.76 -7.31
N ARG A 3 12.26 17.57 -7.55
CA ARG A 3 11.49 16.42 -7.03
C ARG A 3 11.95 15.07 -7.58
N GLU A 4 12.30 15.00 -8.87
CA GLU A 4 12.81 13.76 -9.49
C GLU A 4 14.17 13.35 -8.92
N LYS A 5 15.08 14.30 -8.68
CA LYS A 5 16.37 14.01 -8.05
C LYS A 5 16.21 13.44 -6.64
N VAL A 6 15.30 14.03 -5.85
CA VAL A 6 15.01 13.53 -4.49
C VAL A 6 14.37 12.15 -4.53
N TYR A 7 13.41 11.93 -5.45
CA TYR A 7 12.75 10.64 -5.62
C TYR A 7 13.72 9.53 -6.06
N GLY A 8 14.60 9.83 -7.02
CA GLY A 8 15.63 8.90 -7.49
C GLY A 8 16.61 8.52 -6.37
N LYS A 9 17.13 9.50 -5.63
CA LYS A 9 18.03 9.25 -4.51
C LYS A 9 17.38 8.40 -3.41
N LEU A 10 16.13 8.70 -3.06
CA LEU A 10 15.40 7.93 -2.03
C LEU A 10 15.13 6.49 -2.49
N LYS A 11 14.81 6.30 -3.77
CA LYS A 11 14.66 4.96 -4.37
C LYS A 11 15.95 4.15 -4.24
N GLU A 12 17.10 4.73 -4.56
CA GLU A 12 18.40 4.05 -4.44
C GLU A 12 18.73 3.70 -2.98
N GLU A 13 18.45 4.61 -2.05
CA GLU A 13 18.72 4.38 -0.63
C GLU A 13 17.86 3.27 -0.02
N ILE A 14 16.58 3.18 -0.43
CA ILE A 14 15.64 2.23 0.16
C ILE A 14 15.73 0.84 -0.48
N LYS A 15 16.22 0.75 -1.71
CA LYS A 15 16.25 -0.49 -2.51
C LYS A 15 16.93 -1.66 -1.79
N PRO A 16 18.14 -1.54 -1.22
CA PRO A 16 18.79 -2.66 -0.53
C PRO A 16 17.96 -3.19 0.63
N LEU A 17 17.29 -2.30 1.37
CA LEU A 17 16.43 -2.68 2.48
C LEU A 17 15.14 -3.33 1.97
N ALA A 18 14.50 -2.75 0.98
CA ALA A 18 13.25 -3.25 0.41
C ALA A 18 13.41 -4.60 -0.33
N ASP A 19 14.58 -4.84 -0.95
CA ASP A 19 14.94 -6.13 -1.55
C ASP A 19 15.04 -7.24 -0.47
N SER A 20 15.41 -6.88 0.77
CA SER A 20 15.50 -7.83 1.89
C SER A 20 14.21 -7.97 2.70
N ASP A 21 13.55 -6.85 3.00
CA ASP A 21 12.37 -6.76 3.86
C ASP A 21 11.59 -5.47 3.55
N GLN A 22 10.45 -5.62 2.88
CA GLN A 22 9.59 -4.50 2.51
C GLN A 22 8.91 -3.86 3.73
N GLN A 23 8.63 -4.62 4.79
CA GLN A 23 8.07 -4.09 6.03
C GLN A 23 9.08 -3.14 6.71
N LEU A 24 10.35 -3.56 6.85
CA LEU A 24 11.40 -2.69 7.39
C LEU A 24 11.65 -1.48 6.51
N ALA A 25 11.61 -1.64 5.19
CA ALA A 25 11.68 -0.51 4.28
C ALA A 25 10.54 0.50 4.50
N ARG A 26 9.30 0.02 4.69
CA ARG A 26 8.17 0.89 5.03
C ARG A 26 8.40 1.60 6.35
N GLU A 27 8.83 0.89 7.39
CA GLU A 27 9.15 1.49 8.70
C GLU A 27 10.20 2.60 8.59
N LYS A 28 11.24 2.39 7.76
CA LYS A 28 12.26 3.41 7.51
C LYS A 28 11.65 4.67 6.87
N LEU A 29 10.74 4.51 5.90
CA LEU A 29 10.07 5.62 5.23
C LEU A 29 9.12 6.41 6.15
N LEU A 30 8.52 5.78 7.17
CA LEU A 30 7.66 6.45 8.14
C LEU A 30 8.39 7.51 8.99
N ASN A 31 9.72 7.45 9.06
CA ASN A 31 10.52 8.47 9.75
C ASN A 31 10.58 9.81 8.99
N ILE A 32 10.14 9.83 7.73
CA ILE A 32 10.10 11.05 6.91
C ILE A 32 8.84 11.83 7.24
N LYS A 33 8.98 13.08 7.68
CA LYS A 33 7.86 13.95 8.03
C LYS A 33 6.88 14.08 6.85
N GLY A 34 5.61 13.76 7.10
CA GLY A 34 4.55 13.80 6.08
C GLY A 34 4.35 12.49 5.31
N ILE A 35 5.10 11.43 5.63
CA ILE A 35 4.90 10.09 5.06
C ILE A 35 4.18 9.20 6.09
N GLY A 36 2.94 8.81 5.77
CA GLY A 36 2.17 7.84 6.53
C GLY A 36 2.28 6.42 5.97
N MET A 37 1.57 5.48 6.61
CA MET A 37 1.52 4.07 6.19
C MET A 37 1.13 3.90 4.72
N LYS A 38 0.11 4.65 4.28
CA LYS A 38 -0.37 4.61 2.89
C LYS A 38 0.67 5.19 1.94
N GLU A 39 1.22 6.37 2.24
CA GLU A 39 2.21 7.04 1.38
C GLU A 39 3.50 6.21 1.24
N ALA A 40 3.98 5.59 2.32
CA ALA A 40 5.15 4.71 2.29
C ALA A 40 4.89 3.43 1.48
N SER A 41 3.74 2.78 1.69
CA SER A 41 3.37 1.58 0.92
C SER A 41 3.19 1.90 -0.56
N HIS A 42 2.57 3.05 -0.86
CA HIS A 42 2.39 3.55 -2.22
C HIS A 42 3.72 3.85 -2.91
N PHE A 43 4.65 4.49 -2.21
CA PHE A 43 5.99 4.73 -2.72
C PHE A 43 6.70 3.42 -3.07
N LEU A 44 6.69 2.44 -2.16
CA LEU A 44 7.33 1.13 -2.37
C LEU A 44 6.73 0.39 -3.56
N ARG A 45 5.40 0.39 -3.71
CA ARG A 45 4.71 -0.16 -4.88
C ARG A 45 5.19 0.48 -6.18
N ASN A 46 5.29 1.80 -6.21
CA ASN A 46 5.65 2.55 -7.42
C ASN A 46 7.11 2.34 -7.84
N VAL A 47 7.96 1.89 -6.91
CA VAL A 47 9.36 1.52 -7.22
C VAL A 47 9.56 0.01 -7.40
N GLY A 48 8.50 -0.80 -7.36
CA GLY A 48 8.51 -2.22 -7.75
C GLY A 48 8.27 -3.25 -6.65
N TYR A 49 7.86 -2.83 -5.45
CA TYR A 49 7.65 -3.72 -4.30
C TYR A 49 6.17 -3.93 -3.98
N PHE A 50 5.67 -5.15 -4.10
CA PHE A 50 4.23 -5.42 -4.13
C PHE A 50 3.67 -6.16 -2.91
N ASP A 51 4.45 -6.36 -1.84
CA ASP A 51 4.02 -7.13 -0.66
C ASP A 51 3.41 -6.25 0.44
N LEU A 52 3.08 -5.01 0.12
CA LEU A 52 2.47 -4.03 1.03
C LEU A 52 1.16 -3.54 0.45
N ALA A 53 0.12 -3.49 1.28
CA ALA A 53 -1.18 -2.97 0.87
C ALA A 53 -1.17 -1.44 0.88
N ILE A 54 -1.85 -0.84 -0.08
CA ILE A 54 -2.09 0.60 -0.15
C ILE A 54 -3.53 0.85 0.31
N ILE A 55 -3.73 1.02 1.62
CA ILE A 55 -5.09 1.11 2.19
C ILE A 55 -5.55 2.56 2.12
N ASP A 56 -6.41 2.84 1.14
CA ASP A 56 -7.12 4.11 0.98
C ASP A 56 -8.64 3.92 1.18
N ARG A 57 -9.43 4.96 0.85
CA ARG A 57 -10.89 4.88 0.97
C ARG A 57 -11.50 3.85 0.02
N HIS A 58 -10.99 3.73 -1.21
CA HIS A 58 -11.49 2.79 -2.21
C HIS A 58 -11.28 1.35 -1.77
N LEU A 59 -10.10 1.04 -1.22
CA LEU A 59 -9.80 -0.27 -0.70
C LEU A 59 -10.67 -0.61 0.52
N ILE A 60 -10.90 0.34 1.42
CA ILE A 60 -11.80 0.18 2.57
C ILE A 60 -13.24 -0.08 2.10
N ASP A 61 -13.73 0.68 1.12
CA ASP A 61 -15.07 0.53 0.58
C ASP A 61 -15.24 -0.80 -0.17
N PHE A 62 -14.21 -1.25 -0.90
CA PHE A 62 -14.15 -2.60 -1.46
C PHE A 62 -14.26 -3.67 -0.37
N MET A 63 -13.46 -3.58 0.70
CA MET A 63 -13.49 -4.54 1.80
C MET A 63 -14.86 -4.60 2.48
N LYS A 64 -15.55 -3.46 2.64
CA LYS A 64 -16.93 -3.42 3.14
C LYS A 64 -17.90 -4.11 2.19
N ARG A 65 -17.80 -3.80 0.89
CA ARG A 65 -18.68 -4.34 -0.16
C ARG A 65 -18.62 -5.86 -0.27
N ILE A 66 -17.46 -6.46 -0.03
CA ILE A 66 -17.29 -7.92 -0.02
C ILE A 66 -17.54 -8.56 1.35
N GLY A 67 -17.93 -7.78 2.36
CA GLY A 67 -18.16 -8.27 3.73
C GLY A 67 -16.91 -8.65 4.50
N ALA A 68 -15.71 -8.23 4.06
CA ALA A 68 -14.45 -8.54 4.72
C ALA A 68 -14.24 -7.71 6.01
N ILE A 69 -14.87 -6.54 6.11
CA ILE A 69 -14.92 -5.70 7.32
C ILE A 69 -16.33 -5.16 7.52
N GLY A 70 -16.69 -4.87 8.77
CA GLY A 70 -17.98 -4.24 9.09
C GLY A 70 -18.09 -2.79 8.59
N GLU A 71 -19.30 -2.24 8.64
CA GLU A 71 -19.63 -0.89 8.15
C GLU A 71 -19.00 0.26 8.96
N THR A 72 -18.29 -0.05 10.06
CA THR A 72 -17.76 0.96 10.97
C THR A 72 -16.89 1.98 10.23
N ASN A 73 -17.14 3.25 10.52
CA ASN A 73 -16.46 4.35 9.87
C ASN A 73 -14.97 4.35 10.27
N VAL A 74 -14.08 4.02 9.34
CA VAL A 74 -12.63 4.04 9.57
C VAL A 74 -12.12 5.48 9.41
N LYS A 75 -12.51 6.37 10.32
CA LYS A 75 -12.12 7.79 10.26
C LYS A 75 -10.61 7.99 10.44
N HIS A 76 -9.98 7.14 11.25
CA HIS A 76 -8.53 7.15 11.47
C HIS A 76 -7.98 5.72 11.43
N LEU A 77 -6.96 5.52 10.59
CA LEU A 77 -6.20 4.26 10.52
C LEU A 77 -4.98 4.38 11.44
N SER A 78 -5.07 3.80 12.63
CA SER A 78 -3.86 3.56 13.43
C SER A 78 -2.95 2.58 12.70
N LYS A 79 -1.64 2.61 13.00
CA LYS A 79 -0.67 1.67 12.43
C LYS A 79 -1.09 0.21 12.66
N SER A 80 -1.52 -0.13 13.88
CA SER A 80 -2.02 -1.47 14.22
C SER A 80 -3.21 -1.86 13.35
N ARG A 81 -4.22 -0.98 13.21
CA ARG A 81 -5.38 -1.25 12.36
C ARG A 81 -5.00 -1.38 10.88
N TYR A 82 -4.06 -0.58 10.39
CA TYR A 82 -3.53 -0.69 9.04
C TYR A 82 -2.93 -2.07 8.79
N VAL A 83 -2.08 -2.56 9.70
CA VAL A 83 -1.47 -3.90 9.61
C VAL A 83 -2.52 -5.01 9.66
N SER A 84 -3.52 -4.90 10.53
CA SER A 84 -4.63 -5.87 10.57
C SER A 84 -5.38 -5.96 9.24
N LEU A 85 -5.72 -4.81 8.65
CA LEU A 85 -6.41 -4.76 7.36
C LEU A 85 -5.53 -5.24 6.22
N GLU A 86 -4.24 -4.91 6.23
CA GLU A 86 -3.26 -5.42 5.27
C GLU A 86 -3.20 -6.94 5.28
N SER A 87 -3.24 -7.57 6.46
CA SER A 87 -3.28 -9.03 6.57
C SER A 87 -4.51 -9.64 5.88
N VAL A 88 -5.69 -9.04 6.08
CA VAL A 88 -6.92 -9.47 5.39
C VAL A 88 -6.79 -9.35 3.88
N LEU A 89 -6.25 -8.23 3.39
CA LEU A 89 -6.04 -7.97 1.97
C LEU A 89 -5.01 -8.93 1.36
N LYS A 90 -3.94 -9.26 2.10
CA LYS A 90 -2.96 -10.27 1.69
C LYS A 90 -3.61 -11.63 1.52
N SER A 91 -4.50 -12.04 2.42
CA SER A 91 -5.25 -13.29 2.29
C SER A 91 -6.15 -13.29 1.04
N ILE A 92 -6.81 -12.16 0.74
CA ILE A 92 -7.62 -12.01 -0.48
C ILE A 92 -6.72 -12.11 -1.73
N ALA A 93 -5.60 -11.39 -1.75
CA ALA A 93 -4.66 -11.39 -2.86
C ALA A 93 -4.07 -12.79 -3.10
N LEU A 94 -3.73 -13.51 -2.02
CA LEU A 94 -3.24 -14.89 -2.07
C LEU A 94 -4.27 -15.83 -2.72
N ASN A 95 -5.55 -15.72 -2.35
CA ASN A 95 -6.63 -16.51 -2.97
C ASN A 95 -6.81 -16.21 -4.46
N LEU A 96 -6.43 -15.01 -4.91
CA LEU A 96 -6.44 -14.59 -6.32
C LEU A 96 -5.11 -14.88 -7.03
N ASN A 97 -4.14 -15.48 -6.34
CA ASN A 97 -2.79 -15.77 -6.83
C ASN A 97 -2.06 -14.53 -7.36
N ILE A 98 -2.24 -13.38 -6.68
CA ILE A 98 -1.57 -12.10 -6.98
C ILE A 98 -0.96 -11.51 -5.70
N SER A 99 -0.04 -10.57 -5.86
CA SER A 99 0.47 -9.78 -4.73
C SER A 99 -0.51 -8.68 -4.31
N VAL A 100 -0.48 -8.29 -3.04
CA VAL A 100 -1.43 -7.32 -2.48
C VAL A 100 -1.27 -5.91 -3.08
N GLY A 101 -0.06 -5.53 -3.51
CA GLY A 101 0.20 -4.28 -4.23
C GLY A 101 -0.37 -4.26 -5.65
N ILE A 102 -0.67 -5.42 -6.23
CA ILE A 102 -1.36 -5.58 -7.51
C ILE A 102 -2.87 -5.62 -7.33
N LEU A 103 -3.37 -6.18 -6.21
CA LEU A 103 -4.80 -6.14 -5.86
C LEU A 103 -5.36 -4.71 -5.85
N ASP A 104 -4.59 -3.74 -5.36
CA ASP A 104 -4.92 -2.31 -5.43
C ASP A 104 -5.21 -1.84 -6.87
N LEU A 105 -4.34 -2.18 -7.83
CA LEU A 105 -4.52 -1.81 -9.24
C LEU A 105 -5.79 -2.42 -9.85
N PHE A 106 -6.10 -3.67 -9.50
CA PHE A 106 -7.32 -4.33 -9.96
C PHE A 106 -8.58 -3.68 -9.42
N ILE A 107 -8.58 -3.29 -8.14
CA ILE A 107 -9.72 -2.61 -7.51
C ILE A 107 -9.93 -1.25 -8.17
N TRP A 108 -8.86 -0.48 -8.38
CA TRP A 108 -8.92 0.78 -9.12
C TRP A 108 -9.48 0.59 -10.53
N TYR A 109 -8.94 -0.36 -11.30
CA TYR A 109 -9.42 -0.65 -12.65
C TYR A 109 -10.92 -1.00 -12.68
N LYS A 110 -11.40 -1.79 -11.72
CA LYS A 110 -12.82 -2.14 -11.61
C LYS A 110 -13.71 -0.93 -11.32
N GLU A 111 -13.21 0.04 -10.56
CA GLU A 111 -14.00 1.23 -10.17
C GLU A 111 -13.95 2.35 -11.20
N THR A 112 -12.82 2.56 -11.88
CA THR A 112 -12.62 3.71 -12.78
C THR A 112 -12.51 3.34 -14.26
N ASN A 113 -12.44 2.05 -14.59
CA ASN A 113 -12.10 1.54 -15.93
C ASN A 113 -10.75 2.07 -16.46
N THR A 114 -9.87 2.50 -15.55
CA THR A 114 -8.53 3.04 -15.85
C THR A 114 -7.50 2.46 -14.87
N ILE A 115 -6.24 2.35 -15.31
CA ILE A 115 -5.13 1.91 -14.45
C ILE A 115 -4.38 3.16 -13.97
N VAL A 116 -4.30 3.37 -12.65
CA VAL A 116 -3.56 4.47 -12.02
C VAL A 116 -2.17 4.02 -11.55
N LYS A 117 -1.28 4.98 -11.29
CA LYS A 117 0.07 4.76 -10.74
C LYS A 117 0.42 5.77 -9.67
#